data_AF-A0A4Q5YQV7-F1
#
_entry.id   AF-A0A4Q5YQV7-F1
#
_cell.length_a   1.000
_cell.length_b   1.000
_cell.length_c   1.000
_cell.angle_alpha   90.00
_cell.angle_beta   90.00
_cell.angle_gamma   90.00
#
_symmetry.space_group_name_H-M   'P 1'
#
loop_
_entity.id
_entity.type
_entity.pdbx_description
1 polymer ?
#
loop_
_entity_poly.entity_id
_entity_poly.type
_entity_poly.pdbx_seq_one_letter_code
_entity_poly.pdbx_strand_id
1 'polypeptide(L)'
;MNLRRQAKLLKIFKLSFLLFFCSWCFAQDFAIYPTHWWVNMKNPNLQLMLHGKAIANSFPQVKMSPAGVKMADGVTLKAIHRVANPNYIFLDLIIANNATPGVKELKIVSGNTIRYELKARSRENGKTRIKGIDADDFIYLIMPDRFSNGDPANDRVPGMRDQSLNRDTIFERHGGDLKGVQNHLNYLHDLGVTAVWLNPVIENDMRNRTEHGYAFTDHYKVDRRIGGEKAYHELIDDIHRRGMKIIQDAVYNHVGIEHFLFRDMPDSTWFHRWPKYTQTSYRDQPLFDPYASLSDKKIMSDGWFVPSMPDINQDNP
;
A
#
# COMPACT_ATOMS: atom_id res chain seq x y z
N MET A 1 -6.35 -53.69 -63.95
CA MET A 1 -5.30 -54.67 -63.56
C MET A 1 -4.46 -54.04 -62.45
N ASN A 2 -4.36 -54.72 -61.31
CA ASN A 2 -3.46 -54.51 -60.17
C ASN A 2 -3.65 -53.33 -59.20
N LEU A 3 -4.48 -53.64 -58.20
CA LEU A 3 -4.28 -53.38 -56.78
C LEU A 3 -2.81 -53.54 -56.28
N ARG A 4 -2.36 -52.58 -55.45
CA ARG A 4 -1.71 -52.71 -54.12
C ARG A 4 -0.55 -51.73 -53.89
N ARG A 5 -0.73 -50.83 -52.92
CA ARG A 5 0.18 -50.45 -51.80
C ARG A 5 -0.27 -49.08 -51.28
N GLN A 6 -1.28 -49.05 -50.41
CA GLN A 6 -1.15 -48.95 -48.95
C GLN A 6 -0.11 -47.95 -48.42
N ALA A 7 -0.66 -46.99 -47.66
CA ALA A 7 -0.12 -46.28 -46.50
C ALA A 7 0.88 -45.13 -46.76
N LYS A 8 0.41 -43.88 -46.63
CA LYS A 8 0.50 -43.14 -45.35
C LYS A 8 -0.01 -41.70 -45.46
N LEU A 9 -0.85 -41.36 -44.47
CA LEU A 9 -1.09 -40.05 -43.86
C LEU A 9 -1.86 -38.96 -44.64
N LEU A 10 -3.17 -39.14 -44.59
CA LEU A 10 -4.20 -38.15 -44.23
C LEU A 10 -3.66 -36.92 -43.44
N LYS A 11 -3.58 -35.75 -44.08
CA LYS A 11 -3.54 -34.45 -43.38
C LYS A 11 -5.00 -34.04 -43.07
N ILE A 12 -5.49 -34.48 -41.91
CA ILE A 12 -6.73 -33.96 -41.33
C ILE A 12 -6.42 -32.57 -40.76
N PHE A 13 -7.12 -31.56 -41.27
CA PHE A 13 -7.27 -30.24 -40.67
C PHE A 13 -7.83 -30.42 -39.24
N LYS A 14 -6.97 -30.32 -38.22
CA LYS A 14 -7.41 -30.09 -36.84
C LYS A 14 -7.59 -28.58 -36.66
N LEU A 15 -8.82 -28.12 -36.83
CA LEU A 15 -9.25 -26.80 -36.39
C LEU A 15 -9.36 -26.86 -34.85
N SER A 16 -8.27 -26.55 -34.16
CA SER A 16 -8.28 -26.39 -32.71
C SER A 16 -9.03 -25.10 -32.37
N PHE A 17 -10.29 -25.25 -31.95
CA PHE A 17 -11.08 -24.17 -31.37
C PHE A 17 -10.42 -23.78 -30.04
N LEU A 18 -9.62 -22.71 -30.04
CA LEU A 18 -9.13 -22.07 -28.82
C LEU A 18 -10.36 -21.47 -28.13
N LEU A 19 -10.92 -22.20 -27.17
CA LEU A 19 -11.83 -21.64 -26.17
C LEU A 19 -11.05 -20.58 -25.41
N PHE A 20 -11.24 -19.32 -25.78
CA PHE A 20 -10.96 -18.18 -24.92
C PHE A 20 -11.78 -18.39 -23.65
N PHE A 21 -11.16 -18.95 -22.62
CA PHE A 21 -11.63 -18.80 -21.25
C PHE A 21 -11.48 -17.32 -20.92
N CYS A 22 -12.48 -16.53 -21.33
CA CYS A 22 -12.68 -15.19 -20.83
C CYS A 22 -13.09 -15.38 -19.37
N SER A 23 -12.10 -15.49 -18.48
CA SER A 23 -12.34 -15.32 -17.05
C SER A 23 -12.91 -13.93 -16.89
N TRP A 24 -14.22 -13.84 -16.74
CA TRP A 24 -14.89 -12.63 -16.28
C TRP A 24 -14.28 -12.32 -14.92
N CYS A 25 -13.32 -11.40 -14.91
CA CYS A 25 -12.99 -10.67 -13.70
C CYS A 25 -14.28 -9.91 -13.35
N PHE A 26 -15.02 -10.41 -12.38
CA PHE A 26 -15.99 -9.60 -11.66
C PHE A 26 -15.19 -8.47 -11.02
N ALA A 27 -15.11 -7.34 -11.71
CA ALA A 27 -14.50 -6.14 -11.17
C ALA A 27 -15.34 -5.72 -9.96
N GLN A 28 -14.69 -5.54 -8.82
CA GLN A 28 -15.30 -4.85 -7.70
C GLN A 28 -15.21 -3.36 -8.00
N ASP A 29 -16.35 -2.68 -8.05
CA ASP A 29 -16.41 -1.23 -8.34
C ASP A 29 -16.02 -0.36 -7.13
N PHE A 30 -15.24 -0.93 -6.19
CA PHE A 30 -14.81 -0.29 -4.96
C PHE A 30 -13.41 -0.79 -4.56
N ALA A 31 -12.66 0.05 -3.85
CA ALA A 31 -11.37 -0.30 -3.28
C ALA A 31 -11.53 -0.96 -1.91
N ILE A 32 -10.59 -1.84 -1.56
CA ILE A 32 -10.52 -2.54 -0.27
C ILE A 32 -9.14 -2.33 0.31
N TYR A 33 -9.08 -1.91 1.57
CA TYR A 33 -7.84 -1.70 2.29
C TYR A 33 -7.84 -2.46 3.63
N PRO A 34 -6.77 -3.19 3.98
CA PRO A 34 -5.64 -3.53 3.11
C PRO A 34 -6.08 -4.39 1.92
N THR A 35 -5.39 -4.28 0.78
CA THR A 35 -5.79 -4.94 -0.49
C THR A 35 -5.79 -6.48 -0.43
N HIS A 36 -5.05 -7.02 0.52
CA HIS A 36 -4.98 -8.44 0.84
C HIS A 36 -4.45 -8.60 2.27
N TRP A 37 -4.55 -9.81 2.82
CA TRP A 37 -4.01 -10.13 4.14
C TRP A 37 -3.28 -11.47 4.15
N TRP A 38 -2.83 -11.89 5.32
CA TRP A 38 -2.15 -13.18 5.51
C TRP A 38 -2.86 -14.04 6.54
N VAL A 39 -2.83 -15.35 6.32
CA VAL A 39 -3.21 -16.32 7.35
C VAL A 39 -2.16 -16.37 8.45
N ASN A 40 -2.52 -16.84 9.65
CA ASN A 40 -1.60 -17.07 10.77
C ASN A 40 -0.85 -15.81 11.23
N MET A 41 -1.51 -14.65 11.18
CA MET A 41 -1.01 -13.43 11.81
C MET A 41 -1.15 -13.55 13.33
N LYS A 42 -0.22 -12.94 14.09
CA LYS A 42 -0.24 -12.99 15.57
C LYS A 42 -1.51 -12.35 16.13
N ASN A 43 -1.90 -11.21 15.56
CA ASN A 43 -3.22 -10.62 15.80
C ASN A 43 -4.18 -11.17 14.74
N PRO A 44 -5.23 -11.91 15.14
CA PRO A 44 -6.21 -12.45 14.19
C PRO A 44 -7.23 -11.39 13.75
N ASN A 45 -7.29 -10.24 14.42
CA ASN A 45 -8.22 -9.17 14.09
C ASN A 45 -7.72 -8.41 12.85
N LEU A 46 -8.64 -8.17 11.92
CA LEU A 46 -8.42 -7.42 10.69
C LEU A 46 -9.61 -6.50 10.46
N GLN A 47 -9.39 -5.20 10.41
CA GLN A 47 -10.42 -4.28 9.94
C GLN A 47 -10.18 -3.99 8.44
N LEU A 48 -11.22 -4.19 7.64
CA LEU A 48 -11.23 -3.78 6.24
C LEU A 48 -11.91 -2.42 6.11
N MET A 49 -11.29 -1.49 5.42
CA MET A 49 -11.91 -0.26 4.93
C MET A 49 -12.29 -0.45 3.45
N LEU A 50 -13.58 -0.37 3.16
CA LEU A 50 -14.09 -0.38 1.79
C LEU A 50 -14.40 1.06 1.37
N HIS A 51 -13.93 1.46 0.19
CA HIS A 51 -14.15 2.80 -0.37
C HIS A 51 -14.73 2.71 -1.78
N GLY A 52 -15.93 3.25 -1.96
CA GLY A 52 -16.62 3.26 -3.24
C GLY A 52 -17.94 4.01 -3.15
N LYS A 53 -18.48 4.44 -4.29
CA LYS A 53 -19.67 5.30 -4.33
C LYS A 53 -20.84 4.69 -3.57
N ALA A 54 -21.25 5.34 -2.48
CA ALA A 54 -22.34 4.91 -1.60
C ALA A 54 -22.27 3.43 -1.18
N ILE A 55 -21.05 2.87 -1.04
CA ILE A 55 -20.83 1.45 -0.73
C ILE A 55 -21.53 1.03 0.58
N ALA A 56 -21.67 1.95 1.54
CA ALA A 56 -22.35 1.68 2.80
C ALA A 56 -23.80 1.22 2.60
N ASN A 57 -24.48 1.66 1.53
CA ASN A 57 -25.86 1.26 1.22
C ASN A 57 -25.98 -0.20 0.79
N SER A 58 -24.87 -0.81 0.35
CA SER A 58 -24.81 -2.21 -0.04
C SER A 58 -24.75 -3.16 1.15
N PHE A 59 -24.69 -2.66 2.38
CA PHE A 59 -24.66 -3.48 3.58
C PHE A 59 -25.96 -3.25 4.37
N PRO A 60 -26.69 -4.28 4.80
CA PRO A 60 -27.83 -4.09 5.68
C PRO A 60 -27.36 -3.77 7.10
N GLN A 61 -28.23 -3.17 7.92
CA GLN A 61 -27.99 -3.15 9.36
C GLN A 61 -28.25 -4.55 9.91
N VAL A 62 -27.22 -5.18 10.46
CA VAL A 62 -27.30 -6.53 11.02
C VAL A 62 -26.98 -6.45 12.50
N LYS A 63 -27.87 -6.97 13.35
CA LYS A 63 -27.57 -7.15 14.77
C LYS A 63 -26.54 -8.27 14.91
N MET A 64 -25.32 -7.92 15.30
CA MET A 64 -24.25 -8.91 15.42
C MET A 64 -24.40 -9.72 16.70
N SER A 65 -24.30 -11.04 16.60
CA SER A 65 -24.19 -11.91 17.77
C SER A 65 -22.78 -11.82 18.37
N PRO A 66 -22.56 -12.18 19.66
CA PRO A 66 -21.22 -12.27 20.23
C PRO A 66 -20.29 -13.21 19.45
N ALA A 67 -20.84 -14.23 18.77
CA ALA A 67 -20.06 -15.15 17.94
C ALA A 67 -19.66 -14.56 16.56
N GLY A 68 -20.30 -13.46 16.14
CA GLY A 68 -20.16 -12.90 14.79
C GLY A 68 -20.94 -13.69 13.73
N VAL A 69 -20.64 -13.41 12.46
CA VAL A 69 -21.20 -14.08 11.28
C VAL A 69 -20.07 -14.70 10.48
N LYS A 70 -20.12 -16.02 10.23
CA LYS A 70 -19.14 -16.69 9.37
C LYS A 70 -19.33 -16.21 7.93
N MET A 71 -18.29 -15.59 7.36
CA MET A 71 -18.32 -15.04 6.00
C MET A 71 -17.73 -16.00 4.97
N ALA A 72 -16.68 -16.71 5.37
CA ALA A 72 -15.99 -17.73 4.57
C ALA A 72 -15.28 -18.73 5.49
N ASP A 73 -14.62 -19.72 4.90
CA ASP A 73 -13.74 -20.62 5.67
C ASP A 73 -12.62 -19.83 6.37
N GLY A 74 -12.54 -19.97 7.70
CA GLY A 74 -11.59 -19.26 8.55
C GLY A 74 -11.79 -17.75 8.68
N VAL A 75 -12.91 -17.18 8.20
CA VAL A 75 -13.18 -15.73 8.26
C VAL A 75 -14.54 -15.45 8.90
N THR A 76 -14.54 -14.69 9.98
CA THR A 76 -15.74 -14.30 10.74
C THR A 76 -15.87 -12.79 10.80
N LEU A 77 -17.02 -12.24 10.42
CA LEU A 77 -17.38 -10.84 10.61
C LEU A 77 -17.85 -10.59 12.05
N LYS A 78 -17.27 -9.59 12.70
CA LYS A 78 -17.51 -9.23 14.10
C LYS A 78 -18.20 -7.90 14.29
N ALA A 79 -17.98 -6.95 13.38
CA ALA A 79 -18.67 -5.68 13.40
C ALA A 79 -18.70 -5.07 12.00
N ILE A 80 -19.70 -4.21 11.79
CA ILE A 80 -19.79 -3.33 10.63
C ILE A 80 -19.88 -1.92 11.20
N HIS A 81 -18.92 -1.06 10.88
CA HIS A 81 -18.94 0.33 11.29
C HIS A 81 -19.32 1.21 10.10
N ARG A 82 -20.27 2.10 10.35
CA ARG A 82 -20.70 3.14 9.41
C ARG A 82 -20.18 4.47 9.91
N VAL A 83 -19.66 5.24 8.97
CA VAL A 83 -19.24 6.62 9.19
C VAL A 83 -20.20 7.58 8.49
N ALA A 84 -20.02 8.88 8.70
CA ALA A 84 -20.89 9.90 8.15
C ALA A 84 -20.91 9.88 6.61
N ASN A 85 -19.77 9.59 5.98
CA ASN A 85 -19.66 9.49 4.53
C ASN A 85 -20.11 8.10 4.03
N PRO A 86 -21.20 8.00 3.23
CA PRO A 86 -21.69 6.72 2.74
C PRO A 86 -20.76 6.04 1.73
N ASN A 87 -19.71 6.73 1.26
CA ASN A 87 -18.69 6.14 0.40
C ASN A 87 -17.74 5.19 1.14
N TYR A 88 -17.86 5.09 2.46
CA TYR A 88 -17.02 4.24 3.29
C TYR A 88 -17.84 3.27 4.13
N ILE A 89 -17.28 2.09 4.35
CA ILE A 89 -17.73 1.15 5.36
C ILE A 89 -16.56 0.35 5.90
N PHE A 90 -16.57 0.08 7.20
CA PHE A 90 -15.50 -0.68 7.86
C PHE A 90 -16.03 -2.02 8.36
N LEU A 91 -15.28 -3.08 8.14
CA LEU A 91 -15.65 -4.45 8.49
C LEU A 91 -14.60 -5.04 9.42
N ASP A 92 -14.96 -5.31 10.67
CA ASP A 92 -14.08 -6.01 11.60
C ASP A 92 -14.20 -7.51 11.37
N LEU A 93 -13.09 -8.12 11.00
CA LEU A 93 -12.97 -9.55 10.74
C LEU A 93 -12.06 -10.20 11.77
N ILE A 94 -12.33 -11.48 12.05
CA ILE A 94 -11.39 -12.39 12.70
C ILE A 94 -10.96 -13.41 11.65
N ILE A 95 -9.64 -13.47 11.42
CA ILE A 95 -8.99 -14.49 10.60
C ILE A 95 -8.50 -15.60 11.53
N ALA A 96 -9.14 -16.77 11.44
CA ALA A 96 -8.83 -17.89 12.30
C ALA A 96 -7.40 -18.41 12.05
N ASN A 97 -6.75 -18.95 13.10
CA ASN A 97 -5.41 -19.55 13.01
C ASN A 97 -5.35 -20.80 12.11
N ASN A 98 -6.49 -21.37 11.72
CA ASN A 98 -6.59 -22.47 10.78
C ASN A 98 -7.13 -22.02 9.41
N ALA A 99 -7.28 -20.72 9.17
CA ALA A 99 -7.70 -20.21 7.87
C ALA A 99 -6.71 -20.66 6.78
N THR A 100 -7.27 -21.13 5.67
CA THR A 100 -6.48 -21.59 4.53
C THR A 100 -6.13 -20.42 3.60
N PRO A 101 -4.92 -20.36 3.01
CA PRO A 101 -4.60 -19.38 1.98
C PRO A 101 -5.51 -19.49 0.74
N GLY A 102 -5.65 -18.40 0.00
CA GLY A 102 -6.42 -18.29 -1.24
C GLY A 102 -7.41 -17.13 -1.22
N VAL A 103 -8.06 -16.93 -2.37
CA VAL A 103 -9.15 -15.94 -2.50
C VAL A 103 -10.37 -16.44 -1.74
N LYS A 104 -10.87 -15.63 -0.81
CA LYS A 104 -12.09 -15.86 -0.03
C LYS A 104 -13.23 -15.07 -0.63
N GLU A 105 -14.35 -15.75 -0.85
CA GLU A 105 -15.61 -15.12 -1.22
C GLU A 105 -16.41 -14.81 0.04
N LEU A 106 -16.26 -13.58 0.54
CA LEU A 106 -16.98 -13.08 1.70
C LEU A 106 -18.40 -12.69 1.27
N LYS A 107 -19.37 -13.54 1.60
CA LYS A 107 -20.78 -13.31 1.23
C LYS A 107 -21.39 -12.26 2.14
N ILE A 108 -21.79 -11.12 1.59
CA ILE A 108 -22.53 -10.08 2.30
C ILE A 108 -24.01 -10.49 2.35
N VAL A 109 -24.70 -10.12 3.44
CA VAL A 109 -26.12 -10.40 3.69
C VAL A 109 -27.04 -9.83 2.59
N SER A 110 -26.60 -8.82 1.82
CA SER A 110 -27.34 -8.22 0.69
C SER A 110 -27.18 -8.95 -0.66
N GLY A 111 -26.49 -10.09 -0.70
CA GLY A 111 -26.24 -10.85 -1.93
C GLY A 111 -24.96 -10.46 -2.68
N ASN A 112 -24.29 -9.38 -2.29
CA ASN A 112 -22.98 -9.00 -2.84
C ASN A 112 -21.86 -9.88 -2.27
N THR A 113 -20.86 -10.20 -3.07
CA THR A 113 -19.71 -11.03 -2.66
C THR A 113 -18.41 -10.23 -2.77
N ILE A 114 -17.67 -10.16 -1.66
CA ILE A 114 -16.32 -9.58 -1.66
C ILE A 114 -15.31 -10.71 -1.88
N ARG A 115 -14.56 -10.67 -2.97
CA ARG A 115 -13.35 -11.46 -3.16
C ARG A 115 -12.20 -10.81 -2.40
N TYR A 116 -11.62 -11.52 -1.45
CA TYR A 116 -10.52 -11.03 -0.63
C TYR A 116 -9.41 -12.08 -0.51
N GLU A 117 -8.17 -11.71 -0.83
CA GLU A 117 -7.05 -12.66 -0.83
C GLU A 117 -6.42 -12.79 0.56
N LEU A 118 -6.35 -14.03 1.06
CA LEU A 118 -5.49 -14.39 2.19
C LEU A 118 -4.25 -15.13 1.69
N LYS A 119 -3.09 -14.52 1.81
CA LYS A 119 -1.81 -15.08 1.38
C LYS A 119 -1.22 -16.02 2.43
N ALA A 120 -0.42 -16.97 1.96
CA ALA A 120 0.42 -17.79 2.82
C ALA A 120 1.58 -16.95 3.40
N ARG A 121 1.91 -17.16 4.68
CA ARG A 121 3.13 -16.61 5.26
C ARG A 121 4.31 -17.53 4.96
N SER A 122 5.47 -16.94 4.69
CA SER A 122 6.71 -17.71 4.57
C SER A 122 7.08 -18.35 5.91
N ARG A 123 7.50 -19.62 5.87
CA ARG A 123 8.04 -20.36 7.04
C ARG A 123 9.39 -19.82 7.51
N GLU A 124 9.99 -18.96 6.69
CA GLU A 124 11.30 -18.33 6.89
C GLU A 124 11.23 -16.96 7.60
N ASN A 125 10.02 -16.44 7.82
CA ASN A 125 9.81 -15.19 8.56
C ASN A 125 10.39 -15.30 9.98
N GLY A 126 11.24 -14.34 10.36
CA GLY A 126 11.97 -14.32 11.63
C GLY A 126 13.16 -15.27 11.71
N LYS A 127 13.43 -16.08 10.66
CA LYS A 127 14.58 -17.00 10.59
C LYS A 127 15.62 -16.50 9.60
N THR A 128 15.22 -16.41 8.34
CA THR A 128 16.09 -15.99 7.22
C THR A 128 15.53 -14.79 6.47
N ARG A 129 14.27 -14.42 6.70
CA ARG A 129 13.63 -13.19 6.20
C ARG A 129 13.00 -12.41 7.36
N ILE A 130 12.80 -11.10 7.21
CA ILE A 130 12.22 -10.24 8.26
C ILE A 130 13.11 -10.25 9.52
N LYS A 131 14.42 -10.04 9.32
CA LYS A 131 15.33 -9.75 10.42
C LYS A 131 15.32 -8.25 10.67
N GLY A 132 15.29 -7.84 11.94
CA GLY A 132 15.45 -6.44 12.30
C GLY A 132 16.84 -5.91 11.92
N ILE A 133 16.96 -4.59 11.92
CA ILE A 133 18.26 -3.92 11.91
C ILE A 133 18.90 -4.09 13.29
N ASP A 134 20.21 -4.30 13.32
CA ASP A 134 21.01 -4.42 14.55
C ASP A 134 22.32 -3.64 14.42
N ALA A 135 23.17 -3.71 15.45
CA ALA A 135 24.40 -2.92 15.52
C ALA A 135 25.48 -3.36 14.52
N ASP A 136 25.33 -4.53 13.90
CA ASP A 136 26.27 -5.02 12.87
C ASP A 136 25.95 -4.42 11.49
N ASP A 137 24.83 -3.71 11.33
CA ASP A 137 24.41 -3.18 10.04
C ASP A 137 25.07 -1.84 9.67
N PHE A 138 25.58 -1.77 8.44
CA PHE A 138 25.93 -0.52 7.77
C PHE A 138 24.78 -0.07 6.87
N ILE A 139 24.08 0.97 7.32
CA ILE A 139 22.90 1.54 6.63
C ILE A 139 23.32 2.62 5.64
N TYR A 140 22.80 2.55 4.42
CA TYR A 140 22.95 3.58 3.39
C TYR A 140 21.59 4.21 3.05
N LEU A 141 21.44 5.52 3.28
CA LEU A 141 20.22 6.28 3.00
C LEU A 141 20.23 6.83 1.57
N ILE A 142 19.13 6.62 0.85
CA ILE A 142 18.93 7.03 -0.54
C ILE A 142 17.62 7.80 -0.68
N MET A 143 17.69 8.98 -1.33
CA MET A 143 16.52 9.60 -1.93
C MET A 143 16.40 9.08 -3.38
N PRO A 144 15.40 8.23 -3.71
CA PRO A 144 15.34 7.58 -5.02
C PRO A 144 15.46 8.56 -6.18
N ASP A 145 14.71 9.67 -6.13
CA ASP A 145 14.68 10.73 -7.15
C ASP A 145 16.07 11.35 -7.45
N ARG A 146 17.04 11.24 -6.53
CA ARG A 146 18.36 11.90 -6.64
C ARG A 146 19.54 10.96 -6.77
N PHE A 147 19.32 9.65 -6.70
CA PHE A 147 20.43 8.71 -6.68
C PHE A 147 20.90 8.31 -8.07
N SER A 148 20.00 7.74 -8.87
CA SER A 148 20.30 7.31 -10.23
C SER A 148 19.00 7.13 -11.01
N ASN A 149 18.97 7.62 -12.25
CA ASN A 149 17.85 7.42 -13.18
C ASN A 149 18.16 6.18 -14.03
N GLY A 150 17.47 5.09 -13.76
CA GLY A 150 17.66 3.80 -14.43
C GLY A 150 16.63 3.53 -15.54
N ASP A 151 15.53 4.27 -15.56
CA ASP A 151 14.47 4.17 -16.54
C ASP A 151 13.80 5.54 -16.80
N PRO A 152 14.34 6.34 -17.75
CA PRO A 152 13.79 7.64 -18.10
C PRO A 152 12.35 7.61 -18.63
N ALA A 153 11.81 6.44 -18.99
CA ALA A 153 10.44 6.32 -19.47
C ALA A 153 9.40 6.57 -18.37
N ASN A 154 9.80 6.50 -17.08
CA ASN A 154 8.92 6.77 -15.95
C ASN A 154 9.10 8.17 -15.33
N ASP A 155 10.01 9.00 -15.85
CA ASP A 155 10.24 10.37 -15.36
C ASP A 155 8.95 11.20 -15.35
N ARG A 156 8.13 11.01 -16.40
CA ARG A 156 6.82 11.65 -16.58
C ARG A 156 5.75 10.60 -16.85
N VAL A 157 4.84 10.42 -15.91
CA VAL A 157 3.75 9.44 -16.01
C VAL A 157 2.44 10.16 -16.35
N PRO A 158 1.77 9.83 -17.47
CA PRO A 158 0.47 10.39 -17.80
C PRO A 158 -0.56 10.20 -16.66
N GLY A 159 -1.27 11.26 -16.35
CA GLY A 159 -2.29 11.29 -15.29
C GLY A 159 -1.78 11.62 -13.89
N MET A 160 -0.46 11.68 -13.65
CA MET A 160 0.08 12.24 -12.40
C MET A 160 0.13 13.78 -12.47
N ARG A 161 -0.02 14.45 -11.33
CA ARG A 161 -0.15 15.91 -11.22
C ARG A 161 1.18 16.63 -11.43
N ASP A 162 2.26 16.15 -10.81
CA ASP A 162 3.59 16.74 -10.96
C ASP A 162 4.35 16.11 -12.14
N GLN A 163 4.54 16.91 -13.18
CA GLN A 163 5.27 16.60 -14.41
C GLN A 163 6.62 17.33 -14.50
N SER A 164 7.06 17.95 -13.38
CA SER A 164 8.35 18.61 -13.30
C SER A 164 9.49 17.61 -13.55
N LEU A 165 10.55 18.10 -14.19
CA LEU A 165 11.77 17.33 -14.43
C LEU A 165 12.88 18.33 -14.74
N ASN A 166 13.61 18.76 -13.71
CA ASN A 166 14.65 19.77 -13.84
C ASN A 166 15.74 19.53 -12.80
N ARG A 167 16.93 19.16 -13.29
CA ARG A 167 18.09 18.86 -12.45
C ARG A 167 18.80 20.10 -11.92
N ASP A 168 18.47 21.29 -12.42
CA ASP A 168 19.10 22.55 -12.02
C ASP A 168 18.46 23.18 -10.77
N THR A 169 17.41 22.55 -10.21
CA THR A 169 16.71 23.01 -9.01
C THR A 169 16.63 21.90 -7.98
N ILE A 170 16.74 22.25 -6.69
CA ILE A 170 16.62 21.29 -5.60
C ILE A 170 15.18 20.81 -5.34
N PHE A 171 14.17 21.49 -5.91
CA PHE A 171 12.74 21.29 -5.60
C PHE A 171 11.94 20.55 -6.66
N GLU A 172 12.45 20.46 -7.88
CA GLU A 172 11.79 19.67 -8.91
C GLU A 172 12.38 18.27 -8.94
N ARG A 173 11.66 17.37 -9.61
CA ARG A 173 12.11 15.99 -9.78
C ARG A 173 13.32 15.91 -10.69
N HIS A 174 14.22 14.98 -10.39
CA HIS A 174 15.45 14.73 -11.18
C HIS A 174 15.38 13.41 -11.95
N GLY A 175 14.34 12.61 -11.70
CA GLY A 175 14.04 11.37 -12.42
C GLY A 175 14.80 10.16 -11.90
N GLY A 176 15.43 10.23 -10.72
CA GLY A 176 15.97 9.03 -10.10
C GLY A 176 14.85 8.05 -9.71
N ASP A 177 15.13 6.75 -9.80
CA ASP A 177 14.11 5.71 -9.69
C ASP A 177 14.65 4.43 -9.04
N LEU A 178 13.75 3.48 -8.74
CA LEU A 178 14.10 2.22 -8.09
C LEU A 178 14.97 1.33 -8.98
N LYS A 179 14.88 1.47 -10.31
CA LYS A 179 15.72 0.73 -11.25
C LYS A 179 17.16 1.24 -11.18
N GLY A 180 17.36 2.54 -11.06
CA GLY A 180 18.66 3.16 -10.83
C GLY A 180 19.28 2.68 -9.53
N VAL A 181 18.51 2.64 -8.44
CA VAL A 181 18.98 2.01 -7.18
C VAL A 181 19.40 0.56 -7.41
N GLN A 182 18.57 -0.24 -8.09
CA GLN A 182 18.86 -1.65 -8.37
C GLN A 182 20.15 -1.82 -9.19
N ASN A 183 20.40 -0.96 -10.17
CA ASN A 183 21.59 -1.00 -11.04
C ASN A 183 22.90 -0.76 -10.27
N HIS A 184 22.84 -0.09 -9.11
CA HIS A 184 24.02 0.23 -8.28
C HIS A 184 24.13 -0.62 -7.01
N LEU A 185 23.36 -1.71 -6.88
CA LEU A 185 23.49 -2.60 -5.71
C LEU A 185 24.86 -3.23 -5.57
N ASN A 186 25.61 -3.44 -6.67
CA ASN A 186 26.99 -3.92 -6.59
C ASN A 186 27.91 -2.87 -5.95
N TYR A 187 27.76 -1.60 -6.33
CA TYR A 187 28.49 -0.50 -5.69
C TYR A 187 28.22 -0.45 -4.18
N LEU A 188 26.95 -0.56 -3.77
CA LEU A 188 26.58 -0.56 -2.34
C LEU A 188 27.17 -1.78 -1.61
N HIS A 189 27.08 -2.96 -2.22
CA HIS A 189 27.66 -4.18 -1.65
C HIS A 189 29.19 -4.09 -1.51
N ASP A 190 29.89 -3.61 -2.53
CA ASP A 190 31.36 -3.46 -2.51
C ASP A 190 31.82 -2.41 -1.49
N LEU A 191 31.00 -1.39 -1.22
CA LEU A 191 31.20 -0.44 -0.14
C LEU A 191 31.03 -1.06 1.27
N GLY A 192 30.42 -2.25 1.36
CA GLY A 192 30.13 -2.95 2.61
C GLY A 192 28.76 -2.63 3.21
N VAL A 193 27.86 -2.01 2.45
CA VAL A 193 26.47 -1.73 2.90
C VAL A 193 25.76 -3.05 3.16
N THR A 194 25.11 -3.16 4.33
CA THR A 194 24.29 -4.32 4.69
C THR A 194 22.80 -3.99 4.73
N ALA A 195 22.43 -2.70 4.74
CA ALA A 195 21.04 -2.27 4.73
C ALA A 195 20.84 -1.01 3.90
N VAL A 196 19.81 -0.99 3.07
CA VAL A 196 19.42 0.19 2.28
C VAL A 196 18.17 0.82 2.89
N TRP A 197 18.25 2.11 3.21
CA TRP A 197 17.10 2.92 3.60
C TRP A 197 16.71 3.84 2.45
N LEU A 198 15.50 3.70 1.94
CA LEU A 198 14.95 4.63 0.95
C LEU A 198 14.09 5.67 1.67
N ASN A 199 14.23 6.95 1.31
CA ASN A 199 13.13 7.90 1.52
C ASN A 199 11.82 7.33 0.94
N PRO A 200 10.65 7.84 1.37
CA PRO A 200 9.40 7.16 1.07
C PRO A 200 9.18 6.91 -0.41
N VAL A 201 8.82 5.67 -0.73
CA VAL A 201 8.51 5.20 -2.10
C VAL A 201 7.00 5.19 -2.39
N ILE A 202 6.19 5.52 -1.38
CA ILE A 202 4.73 5.53 -1.45
C ILE A 202 4.25 6.69 -2.32
N GLU A 203 3.14 6.50 -3.03
CA GLU A 203 2.62 7.46 -4.02
C GLU A 203 2.45 8.88 -3.43
N ASN A 204 3.13 9.85 -4.02
CA ASN A 204 3.03 11.28 -3.69
C ASN A 204 2.59 12.06 -4.94
N ASP A 205 1.32 11.93 -5.32
CA ASP A 205 0.73 12.56 -6.50
C ASP A 205 0.25 14.00 -6.21
N MET A 206 1.10 14.79 -5.54
CA MET A 206 0.92 16.23 -5.33
C MET A 206 1.30 17.02 -6.59
N ARG A 207 0.99 18.33 -6.63
CA ARG A 207 1.25 19.18 -7.81
C ARG A 207 2.71 19.61 -7.97
N ASN A 208 3.46 19.63 -6.87
CA ASN A 208 4.87 19.98 -6.80
C ASN A 208 5.44 19.35 -5.53
N ARG A 209 6.76 19.48 -5.36
CA ARG A 209 7.46 18.96 -4.17
C ARG A 209 7.26 17.45 -4.00
N THR A 210 7.27 16.69 -5.09
CA THR A 210 7.05 15.23 -5.04
C THR A 210 8.34 14.43 -4.95
N GLU A 211 9.50 15.06 -5.20
CA GLU A 211 10.86 14.50 -5.11
C GLU A 211 11.15 13.82 -3.77
N HIS A 212 10.54 14.31 -2.70
CA HIS A 212 10.88 13.93 -1.33
C HIS A 212 10.03 12.77 -0.79
N GLY A 213 8.91 12.42 -1.44
CA GLY A 213 8.05 11.30 -1.05
C GLY A 213 7.14 11.49 0.18
N TYR A 214 7.50 12.33 1.16
CA TYR A 214 6.76 12.49 2.44
C TYR A 214 5.28 12.95 2.42
N ALA A 215 4.69 13.36 1.29
CA ALA A 215 3.28 13.78 1.22
C ALA A 215 2.39 12.71 0.58
N PHE A 216 2.17 11.59 1.30
CA PHE A 216 1.46 10.44 0.73
C PHE A 216 0.07 10.79 0.22
N THR A 217 -0.30 10.22 -0.92
CA THR A 217 -1.62 10.37 -1.55
C THR A 217 -2.39 9.05 -1.63
N ASP A 218 -1.68 7.93 -1.57
CA ASP A 218 -2.24 6.59 -1.41
C ASP A 218 -1.21 5.67 -0.72
N HIS A 219 -1.49 5.24 0.51
CA HIS A 219 -0.61 4.39 1.31
C HIS A 219 -0.38 2.98 0.73
N TYR A 220 -1.22 2.54 -0.20
CA TYR A 220 -1.20 1.18 -0.74
C TYR A 220 -0.60 1.11 -2.15
N LYS A 221 -0.06 2.22 -2.65
CA LYS A 221 0.62 2.30 -3.95
C LYS A 221 2.05 2.78 -3.80
N VAL A 222 2.91 2.26 -4.67
CA VAL A 222 4.26 2.78 -4.87
C VAL A 222 4.21 3.82 -5.99
N ASP A 223 4.94 4.92 -5.84
CA ASP A 223 4.92 6.00 -6.82
C ASP A 223 5.34 5.49 -8.21
N ARG A 224 4.46 5.70 -9.20
CA ARG A 224 4.66 5.18 -10.56
C ARG A 224 5.89 5.80 -11.22
N ARG A 225 6.29 7.01 -10.81
CA ARG A 225 7.42 7.72 -11.40
C ARG A 225 8.77 7.31 -10.85
N ILE A 226 8.82 6.32 -9.94
CA ILE A 226 10.04 5.64 -9.52
C ILE A 226 10.01 4.15 -9.90
N GLY A 227 9.00 3.71 -10.66
CA GLY A 227 8.87 2.33 -11.17
C GLY A 227 7.74 1.49 -10.55
N GLY A 228 7.00 2.02 -9.58
CA GLY A 228 5.83 1.35 -8.99
C GLY A 228 6.13 0.04 -8.26
N GLU A 229 5.08 -0.73 -7.96
CA GLU A 229 5.14 -1.92 -7.09
C GLU A 229 6.05 -3.00 -7.65
N LYS A 230 6.05 -3.15 -8.99
CA LYS A 230 6.90 -4.13 -9.67
C LYS A 230 8.38 -3.84 -9.44
N ALA A 231 8.83 -2.62 -9.70
CA ALA A 231 10.23 -2.23 -9.50
C ALA A 231 10.64 -2.34 -8.03
N TYR A 232 9.72 -2.02 -7.10
CA TYR A 232 9.99 -2.14 -5.68
C TYR A 232 10.17 -3.61 -5.24
N HIS A 233 9.31 -4.52 -5.70
CA HIS A 233 9.48 -5.95 -5.44
C HIS A 233 10.80 -6.50 -6.02
N GLU A 234 11.12 -6.15 -7.28
CA GLU A 234 12.36 -6.56 -7.92
C GLU A 234 13.60 -6.05 -7.16
N LEU A 235 13.60 -4.78 -6.74
CA LEU A 235 14.68 -4.20 -5.93
C LEU A 235 14.86 -4.94 -4.61
N ILE A 236 13.76 -5.20 -3.89
CA ILE A 236 13.79 -5.91 -2.60
C ILE A 236 14.35 -7.33 -2.76
N ASP A 237 13.93 -8.05 -3.80
CA ASP A 237 14.42 -9.40 -4.06
C ASP A 237 15.92 -9.39 -4.40
N ASP A 238 16.39 -8.41 -5.17
CA ASP A 238 17.81 -8.21 -5.47
C ASP A 238 18.67 -7.84 -4.26
N ILE A 239 18.13 -7.02 -3.35
CA ILE A 239 18.76 -6.67 -2.07
C ILE A 239 18.91 -7.92 -1.20
N HIS A 240 17.83 -8.70 -1.04
CA HIS A 240 17.87 -9.91 -0.22
C HIS A 240 18.78 -10.99 -0.81
N ARG A 241 18.88 -11.12 -2.14
CA ARG A 241 19.83 -12.05 -2.78
C ARG A 241 21.30 -11.76 -2.45
N ARG A 242 21.60 -10.52 -2.05
CA ARG A 242 22.93 -10.09 -1.60
C ARG A 242 23.11 -10.14 -0.08
N GLY A 243 22.15 -10.73 0.64
CA GLY A 243 22.16 -10.77 2.10
C GLY A 243 21.93 -9.40 2.77
N MET A 244 21.55 -8.38 1.98
CA MET A 244 21.27 -7.05 2.50
C MET A 244 19.81 -6.92 2.97
N LYS A 245 19.56 -5.96 3.85
CA LYS A 245 18.25 -5.59 4.40
C LYS A 245 17.72 -4.34 3.69
N ILE A 246 16.42 -4.11 3.77
CA ILE A 246 15.78 -2.89 3.29
C ILE A 246 14.93 -2.26 4.41
N ILE A 247 15.03 -0.94 4.54
CA ILE A 247 14.29 -0.13 5.51
C ILE A 247 13.28 0.72 4.74
N GLN A 248 12.02 0.59 5.11
CA GLN A 248 10.95 1.45 4.62
C GLN A 248 10.87 2.70 5.50
N ASP A 249 10.95 3.88 4.89
CA ASP A 249 10.60 5.15 5.53
C ASP A 249 9.06 5.27 5.60
N ALA A 250 8.53 5.36 6.82
CA ALA A 250 7.09 5.36 7.09
C ALA A 250 6.67 6.66 7.76
N VAL A 251 5.65 7.31 7.19
CA VAL A 251 5.03 8.52 7.74
C VAL A 251 3.67 8.13 8.30
N TYR A 252 3.46 8.36 9.60
CA TYR A 252 2.18 8.09 10.26
C TYR A 252 1.41 9.35 10.65
N ASN A 253 2.11 10.49 10.72
CA ASN A 253 1.58 11.74 11.27
C ASN A 253 0.63 12.47 10.30
N HIS A 254 0.98 12.51 9.02
CA HIS A 254 0.27 13.31 8.02
C HIS A 254 0.21 12.62 6.66
N VAL A 255 -0.64 13.15 5.80
CA VAL A 255 -0.72 12.81 4.36
C VAL A 255 -0.64 14.09 3.53
N GLY A 256 -0.55 13.99 2.21
CA GLY A 256 -0.74 15.14 1.32
C GLY A 256 -2.22 15.53 1.18
N ILE A 257 -2.52 16.80 0.92
CA ILE A 257 -3.90 17.27 0.66
C ILE A 257 -4.57 16.60 -0.56
N GLU A 258 -3.82 15.96 -1.44
CA GLU A 258 -4.37 15.19 -2.57
C GLU A 258 -4.69 13.74 -2.20
N HIS A 259 -4.43 13.31 -0.95
CA HIS A 259 -4.74 11.96 -0.48
C HIS A 259 -6.23 11.66 -0.58
N PHE A 260 -6.59 10.45 -1.01
CA PHE A 260 -7.99 10.08 -1.24
C PHE A 260 -8.86 10.25 0.02
N LEU A 261 -8.34 9.84 1.19
CA LEU A 261 -9.00 10.09 2.49
C LEU A 261 -9.18 11.57 2.82
N PHE A 262 -8.29 12.48 2.40
CA PHE A 262 -8.48 13.89 2.67
C PHE A 262 -9.49 14.52 1.69
N ARG A 263 -9.46 14.08 0.43
CA ARG A 263 -10.38 14.55 -0.62
C ARG A 263 -11.82 14.05 -0.45
N ASP A 264 -11.99 12.87 0.12
CA ASP A 264 -13.30 12.24 0.40
C ASP A 264 -13.24 11.64 1.81
N MET A 265 -13.33 12.46 2.86
CA MET A 265 -13.14 11.99 4.25
C MET A 265 -14.21 10.99 4.69
N PRO A 266 -13.84 9.90 5.42
CA PRO A 266 -14.82 9.01 6.05
C PRO A 266 -15.76 9.74 7.02
N ASP A 267 -15.22 10.65 7.83
CA ASP A 267 -15.97 11.55 8.70
C ASP A 267 -15.18 12.82 9.03
N SER A 268 -15.79 13.73 9.79
CA SER A 268 -15.19 15.02 10.15
C SER A 268 -14.00 14.91 11.12
N THR A 269 -13.84 13.77 11.80
CA THR A 269 -12.83 13.52 12.83
C THR A 269 -11.60 12.78 12.31
N TRP A 270 -11.54 12.42 11.03
CA TRP A 270 -10.43 11.68 10.43
C TRP A 270 -9.09 12.43 10.42
N PHE A 271 -9.15 13.77 10.36
CA PHE A 271 -7.99 14.66 10.42
C PHE A 271 -8.19 15.67 11.53
N HIS A 272 -7.10 16.11 12.15
CA HIS A 272 -7.16 17.18 13.13
C HIS A 272 -7.65 18.48 12.48
N ARG A 273 -8.72 19.03 13.06
CA ARG A 273 -9.35 20.28 12.61
C ARG A 273 -9.15 21.38 13.62
N TRP A 274 -8.93 22.57 13.09
CA TRP A 274 -8.72 23.79 13.85
C TRP A 274 -9.65 24.89 13.29
N PRO A 275 -10.11 25.84 14.12
CA PRO A 275 -10.95 26.96 13.64
C PRO A 275 -10.30 27.79 12.53
N LYS A 276 -8.97 27.84 12.52
CA LYS A 276 -8.11 28.37 11.46
C LYS A 276 -6.94 27.42 11.27
N TYR A 277 -6.30 27.44 10.10
CA TYR A 277 -5.07 26.68 9.87
C TYR A 277 -4.10 26.91 11.05
N THR A 278 -3.62 25.79 11.61
CA THR A 278 -2.74 25.78 12.77
C THR A 278 -1.59 24.84 12.45
N GLN A 279 -0.40 25.43 12.33
CA GLN A 279 0.84 24.71 12.11
C GLN A 279 1.35 24.17 13.45
N THR A 280 1.96 23.00 13.45
CA THR A 280 2.68 22.50 14.62
C THR A 280 3.79 23.48 15.04
N SER A 281 4.14 23.47 16.32
CA SER A 281 5.18 24.34 16.87
C SER A 281 6.60 23.88 16.52
N TYR A 282 6.75 22.63 16.07
CA TYR A 282 8.04 21.93 15.90
C TYR A 282 8.86 21.81 17.20
N ARG A 283 8.20 21.91 18.35
CA ARG A 283 8.82 21.75 19.67
C ARG A 283 8.35 20.43 20.25
N ASP A 284 9.24 19.45 20.28
CA ASP A 284 8.97 18.13 20.85
C ASP A 284 8.88 18.15 22.38
N GLN A 285 9.58 19.08 23.05
CA GLN A 285 9.62 19.21 24.51
C GLN A 285 8.22 19.26 25.15
N PRO A 286 7.25 20.04 24.64
CA PRO A 286 5.87 20.01 25.12
C PRO A 286 5.30 18.62 25.38
N LEU A 287 5.65 17.59 24.59
CA LEU A 287 5.07 16.25 24.72
C LEU A 287 5.53 15.53 26.00
N PHE A 288 6.71 15.84 26.52
CA PHE A 288 7.32 15.15 27.66
C PHE A 288 7.76 16.08 28.80
N ASP A 289 7.56 17.39 28.67
CA ASP A 289 7.79 18.36 29.74
C ASP A 289 6.61 18.33 30.75
N PRO A 290 6.88 18.05 32.04
CA PRO A 290 5.84 18.09 33.08
C PRO A 290 5.25 19.49 33.31
N TYR A 291 5.92 20.55 32.85
CA TYR A 291 5.50 21.95 32.98
C TYR A 291 4.85 22.52 31.72
N ALA A 292 4.80 21.76 30.63
CA ALA A 292 4.24 22.24 29.37
C ALA A 292 2.73 22.47 29.46
N SER A 293 2.27 23.55 28.82
CA SER A 293 0.85 23.87 28.74
C SER A 293 0.11 22.84 27.87
N LEU A 294 -1.18 22.61 28.18
CA LEU A 294 -2.03 21.74 27.35
C LEU A 294 -2.18 22.27 25.92
N SER A 295 -2.13 23.60 25.74
CA SER A 295 -2.20 24.22 24.42
C SER A 295 -0.95 23.91 23.59
N ASP A 296 0.24 24.00 24.18
CA ASP A 296 1.49 23.69 23.47
C ASP A 296 1.57 22.21 23.12
N LYS A 297 1.13 21.33 24.03
CA LYS A 297 0.99 19.89 23.77
C LYS A 297 0.10 19.65 22.55
N LYS A 298 -1.11 20.20 22.56
CA LYS A 298 -2.09 20.03 21.49
C LYS A 298 -1.61 20.59 20.15
N ILE A 299 -0.95 21.76 20.15
CA ILE A 299 -0.41 22.34 18.92
C ILE A 299 0.73 21.48 18.38
N MET A 300 1.60 20.95 19.25
CA MET A 300 2.69 20.07 18.81
C MET A 300 2.16 18.77 18.20
N SER A 301 1.20 18.12 18.86
CA SER A 301 0.68 16.81 18.46
C SER A 301 -0.29 16.88 17.28
N ASP A 302 -1.18 17.88 17.24
CA ASP A 302 -2.32 17.90 16.31
C ASP A 302 -2.21 19.02 15.25
N GLY A 303 -1.18 19.86 15.36
CA GLY A 303 -0.90 20.93 14.40
C GLY A 303 -0.38 20.35 13.10
N TRP A 304 -0.80 20.91 11.97
CA TRP A 304 -0.35 20.43 10.67
C TRP A 304 1.13 20.74 10.46
N PHE A 305 1.85 19.85 9.76
CA PHE A 305 3.26 20.09 9.48
C PHE A 305 3.46 21.31 8.58
N VAL A 306 2.68 21.40 7.50
CA VAL A 306 2.60 22.52 6.54
C VAL A 306 1.19 22.55 5.92
N PRO A 307 0.78 23.62 5.21
CA PRO A 307 -0.59 23.69 4.65
C PRO A 307 -0.95 22.56 3.67
N SER A 308 0.05 21.94 3.03
CA SER A 308 -0.14 20.82 2.10
C SER A 308 -0.13 19.44 2.77
N MET A 309 0.10 19.36 4.09
CA MET A 309 0.24 18.12 4.84
C MET A 309 -0.75 18.04 6.01
N PRO A 310 -2.02 17.70 5.76
CA PRO A 310 -3.03 17.48 6.79
C PRO A 310 -2.62 16.40 7.78
N ASP A 311 -2.83 16.71 9.06
CA ASP A 311 -2.49 15.85 10.18
C ASP A 311 -3.59 14.82 10.46
N ILE A 312 -3.23 13.54 10.47
CA ILE A 312 -4.17 12.44 10.74
C ILE A 312 -4.51 12.43 12.22
N ASN A 313 -5.80 12.34 12.54
CA ASN A 313 -6.22 12.14 13.92
C ASN A 313 -6.04 10.66 14.33
N GLN A 314 -4.95 10.36 15.02
CA GLN A 314 -4.62 9.01 15.47
C GLN A 314 -5.41 8.55 16.71
N ASP A 315 -6.19 9.44 17.34
CA ASP A 315 -7.14 9.08 18.40
C ASP A 315 -8.43 8.44 17.83
N ASN A 316 -8.64 8.51 16.52
CA ASN A 316 -9.74 7.81 15.84
C ASN A 316 -9.37 6.33 15.63
N PRO A 317 -10.06 5.38 16.30
CA PRO A 317 -9.64 3.98 16.38
C PRO A 317 -9.90 3.12 15.14
#